data_AF-A0A4R6QBM5-F1
#
_entry.id   AF-A0A4R6QBM5-F1
#
_cell.length_a   1.000
_cell.length_b   1.000
_cell.length_c   1.000
_cell.angle_alpha   90.00
_cell.angle_beta   90.00
_cell.angle_gamma   90.00
#
_symmetry.space_group_name_H-M   'P 1'
#
loop_
_entity.id
_entity.type
_entity.pdbx_description
1 polymer ?
#
loop_
_entity_poly.entity_id
_entity_poly.type
_entity_poly.pdbx_seq_one_letter_code
_entity_poly.pdbx_strand_id
1 'polypeptide(L)' 'MGVFAITGGSGGIGSKTVDLLKERGDEVINIDLQGGDLSVNLASEEGRE' A
#
# COMPACT_ATOMS: atom_id res chain seq x y z
N MET A 1 -11.08 -13.61 -3.00
CA MET A 1 -9.76 -13.49 -2.35
C MET A 1 -8.76 -13.13 -3.42
N GLY A 2 -8.39 -11.85 -3.49
CA GLY A 2 -7.31 -11.33 -4.30
C GLY A 2 -6.16 -10.84 -3.43
N VAL A 3 -5.03 -10.56 -4.08
CA VAL A 3 -3.87 -9.89 -3.47
C VAL A 3 -3.70 -8.56 -4.18
N PHE A 4 -3.66 -7.46 -3.42
CA PHE A 4 -3.57 -6.10 -3.96
C PHE A 4 -2.32 -5.39 -3.44
N ALA A 5 -1.53 -4.83 -4.34
CA ALA A 5 -0.49 -3.87 -3.99
C ALA A 5 -1.08 -2.45 -3.99
N ILE A 6 -0.92 -1.72 -2.89
CA ILE A 6 -1.43 -0.35 -2.73
C ILE A 6 -0.26 0.58 -2.39
N THR A 7 0.05 1.52 -3.27
CA THR A 7 1.02 2.58 -2.99
C THR A 7 0.34 3.73 -2.23
N GLY A 8 1.00 4.31 -1.24
CA GLY A 8 0.44 5.41 -0.45
C GLY A 8 -0.68 4.98 0.51
N GLY A 9 -0.68 3.71 0.92
CA GLY A 9 -1.75 3.11 1.72
C GLY A 9 -1.72 3.48 3.21
N SER A 10 -0.74 4.26 3.68
CA SER A 10 -0.64 4.67 5.08
C SER A 10 -1.43 5.94 5.42
N GLY A 11 -2.00 6.64 4.43
CA GLY A 11 -2.73 7.89 4.66
C GLY A 11 -3.84 8.20 3.65
N GLY A 12 -4.66 9.19 3.99
CA GLY A 12 -5.68 9.75 3.09
C GLY A 12 -6.62 8.72 2.47
N ILE A 13 -6.71 8.75 1.14
CA ILE A 13 -7.55 7.82 0.37
C ILE A 13 -6.98 6.40 0.42
N GLY A 14 -5.65 6.27 0.34
CA GLY A 14 -4.97 4.98 0.31
C GLY A 14 -5.29 4.12 1.53
N SER A 15 -5.23 4.69 2.74
CA SER A 15 -5.57 3.95 3.96
C SER A 15 -7.03 3.48 3.99
N LYS A 16 -7.96 4.28 3.48
CA LYS A 16 -9.37 3.86 3.35
C LYS A 16 -9.57 2.75 2.32
N THR A 17 -8.77 2.73 1.25
CA THR A 17 -8.76 1.61 0.30
C THR A 17 -8.18 0.35 0.92
N VAL A 18 -7.09 0.45 1.69
CA VAL A 18 -6.51 -0.68 2.44
C VAL A 18 -7.53 -1.27 3.40
N ASP A 19 -8.18 -0.43 4.22
CA ASP A 19 -9.22 -0.85 5.16
C ASP A 19 -10.34 -1.61 4.43
N LEU A 20 -10.87 -1.04 3.34
CA LEU A 20 -11.96 -1.63 2.56
C LEU A 20 -11.59 -2.99 1.94
N LEU A 21 -10.38 -3.13 1.39
CA LEU A 21 -9.94 -4.39 0.80
C LEU A 21 -9.76 -5.47 1.87
N LYS A 22 -9.16 -5.12 3.01
CA LYS A 22 -8.99 -6.03 4.15
C LYS A 22 -10.33 -6.48 4.73
N GLU A 23 -11.31 -5.58 4.87
CA GLU A 23 -12.67 -5.91 5.34
C GLU A 23 -13.40 -6.89 4.40
N ARG A 24 -13.12 -6.83 3.09
CA ARG A 24 -13.64 -7.78 2.09
C ARG A 24 -12.94 -9.14 2.13
N GLY A 25 -11.91 -9.28 2.96
CA GLY A 25 -11.10 -10.49 3.10
C GLY A 25 -9.98 -10.59 2.07
N ASP A 26 -9.65 -9.52 1.36
CA ASP A 26 -8.53 -9.53 0.42
C ASP A 26 -7.20 -9.27 1.15
N GLU A 27 -6.11 -9.82 0.62
CA GLU A 27 -4.76 -9.55 1.11
C GLU A 27 -4.25 -8.25 0.49
N VAL A 28 -3.59 -7.42 1.30
CA VAL A 28 -3.10 -6.11 0.87
C VAL A 28 -1.65 -5.96 1.26
N ILE A 29 -0.82 -5.61 0.27
CA ILE A 29 0.58 -5.23 0.42
C ILE A 29 0.64 -3.69 0.30
N ASN A 30 0.77 -3.01 1.43
CA ASN A 30 0.89 -1.56 1.49
C ASN A 30 2.34 -1.12 1.23
N ILE A 31 2.54 -0.27 0.23
CA ILE A 31 3.83 0.31 -0.14
C ILE A 31 3.77 1.81 0.15
N ASP A 32 4.57 2.30 1.08
CA ASP A 32 4.56 3.72 1.45
C ASP A 32 5.95 4.17 1.89
N LEU A 33 6.16 5.47 2.10
CA LEU A 33 7.40 5.98 2.69
C LEU A 33 7.57 5.53 4.15
N GLN A 34 6.46 5.40 4.88
CA GLN A 34 6.43 5.00 6.28
C GLN A 34 5.14 4.21 6.59
N GLY A 35 5.23 3.19 7.44
CA GLY A 35 4.08 2.44 7.93
C GLY A 35 3.44 1.48 6.92
N GLY A 36 4.05 1.31 5.74
CA GLY A 36 3.71 0.24 4.79
C GLY A 36 4.41 -1.07 5.13
N ASP A 37 3.88 -2.17 4.60
CA ASP A 37 4.54 -3.48 4.61
C ASP A 37 5.89 -3.40 3.87
N LEU A 38 5.96 -2.55 2.85
CA LEU A 38 7.18 -2.14 2.16
C LEU A 38 7.40 -0.64 2.33
N SER A 39 8.50 -0.26 2.95
CA SER A 39 8.91 1.14 3.08
C SER A 39 9.78 1.56 1.90
N VAL A 40 9.20 2.20 0.89
CA VAL A 40 9.86 2.54 -0.39
C VAL A 40 9.64 4.01 -0.73
N ASN A 41 10.73 4.67 -1.16
CA ASN A 41 10.66 6.00 -1.74
C ASN A 41 10.47 5.94 -3.25
N LEU A 42 9.23 5.96 -3.72
CA LEU A 42 8.91 5.95 -5.16
C LEU A 42 9.38 7.23 -5.91
N ALA A 43 9.84 8.26 -5.19
CA ALA A 43 10.44 9.43 -5.80
C ALA A 43 11.91 9.19 -6.23
N SER A 44 12.62 8.20 -5.66
CA SER A 44 13.94 7.80 -6.15
C SER A 44 13.84 6.90 -7.38
N GLU A 45 14.91 6.83 -8.17
CA GLU A 45 15.00 5.90 -9.31
C GLU A 45 14.98 4.44 -8.83
N GLU A 46 15.78 4.12 -7.82
CA GLU A 46 15.81 2.80 -7.17
C GLU A 46 14.44 2.35 -6.64
N GLY A 47 13.59 3.27 -6.19
CA GLY A 47 12.25 2.91 -5.71
C GLY A 47 11.24 2.62 -6.82
N ARG A 48 11.55 2.94 -8.09
CA ARG A 48 10.66 2.73 -9.24
C ARG A 48 11.01 1.51 -10.08
N GLU A 49 12.26 1.04 -10.00
CA GLU A 49 12.79 -0.14 -10.72
C GLU A 49 12.60 -1.42 -9.90
#